data_AF-A0A3R6VPU6-F1
#
_entry.id   AF-A0A3R6VPU6-F1
#
_cell.length_a   1.000
_cell.length_b   1.000
_cell.length_c   1.000
_cell.angle_alpha   90.00
_cell.angle_beta   90.00
_cell.angle_gamma   90.00
#
_symmetry.space_group_name_H-M   'P 1'
#
loop_
_entity.id
_entity.type
_entity.pdbx_description
1 polymer ?
#
loop_
_entity_poly.entity_id
_entity_poly.type
_entity_poly.pdbx_seq_one_letter_code
_entity_poly.pdbx_strand_id
1 'polypeptide(L)'
;KDASDIILMDDNFRSIVSAVKWGRNVYDSIAKFLQFQLTVNIVAISTAVIGAVVLEESSLTAIQLLWVNLIMDTFASLALATDTPTEAMLKRKPYPRTKPLISERMMKHMVGQSIFQLAVILTMTFAGDKIFGIESGRKYDRPAGATGPTVHYTMIFNTFVFLQLFNEINARRIHDELNVFEGILTNHIYLGISVLQLVLQVLIVQFGSLVFSCTPLTGSQWAICVAIGAVSLPVGLVLRCIRLPASFTMCQETTVVEKVASPRTKALWRRSLKRLQVQIRVIKAFQTSLASTKALLH
;
A
#
# COMPACT_ATOMS: atom_id res chain seq x y z
N LYS A 1 4.71 -0.23 37.39
CA LYS A 1 4.07 0.56 36.30
C LYS A 1 5.13 1.08 35.33
N ASP A 2 6.30 1.50 35.81
CA ASP A 2 7.37 2.09 34.97
C ASP A 2 8.16 1.10 34.09
N ALA A 3 7.78 -0.20 34.09
CA ALA A 3 8.43 -1.25 33.30
C ALA A 3 7.51 -1.91 32.26
N SER A 4 6.26 -1.43 32.10
CA SER A 4 5.26 -2.00 31.19
C SER A 4 4.94 -1.04 30.05
N ASP A 5 5.00 -1.52 28.80
CA ASP A 5 4.67 -0.71 27.61
C ASP A 5 3.18 -0.31 27.54
N ILE A 6 2.30 -1.08 28.17
CA ILE A 6 0.84 -0.83 28.22
C ILE A 6 0.34 -1.12 29.63
N ILE A 7 -0.39 -0.18 30.23
CA ILE A 7 -1.04 -0.32 31.55
C ILE A 7 -2.55 -0.48 31.33
N LEU A 8 -3.14 -1.53 31.90
CA LEU A 8 -4.60 -1.71 31.90
C LEU A 8 -5.22 -0.83 32.99
N MET A 9 -6.29 -0.10 32.65
CA MET A 9 -7.03 0.73 33.62
C MET A 9 -8.12 -0.06 34.33
N ASP A 10 -8.72 -1.00 33.61
CA ASP A 10 -9.61 -2.03 34.11
C ASP A 10 -8.85 -3.36 34.06
N ASP A 11 -8.70 -4.07 35.18
CA ASP A 11 -7.94 -5.34 35.29
C ASP A 11 -8.62 -6.52 34.54
N ASN A 12 -9.14 -6.27 33.34
CA ASN A 12 -9.93 -7.16 32.53
C ASN A 12 -9.11 -7.66 31.33
N PHE A 13 -9.06 -8.98 31.15
CA PHE A 13 -8.45 -9.61 29.97
C PHE A 13 -9.09 -9.17 28.65
N ARG A 14 -10.34 -8.70 28.66
CA ARG A 14 -10.99 -8.12 27.47
C ARG A 14 -10.24 -6.90 26.93
N SER A 15 -9.65 -6.08 27.79
CA SER A 15 -8.90 -4.89 27.39
C SER A 15 -7.62 -5.25 26.63
N ILE A 16 -6.98 -6.39 26.96
CA ILE A 16 -5.85 -6.94 26.21
C ILE A 16 -6.29 -7.34 24.80
N VAL A 17 -7.41 -8.07 24.67
CA VAL A 17 -7.92 -8.50 23.35
C VAL A 17 -8.28 -7.29 22.48
N SER A 18 -8.92 -6.27 23.07
CA SER A 18 -9.22 -5.01 22.40
C SER A 18 -7.95 -4.28 21.94
N ALA A 19 -6.91 -4.21 22.79
CA ALA A 19 -5.63 -3.60 22.44
C ALA A 19 -4.96 -4.33 21.26
N VAL A 20 -4.98 -5.67 21.26
CA VAL A 20 -4.45 -6.48 20.13
C VAL A 20 -5.26 -6.23 18.86
N LYS A 21 -6.59 -6.14 18.95
CA LYS A 21 -7.48 -5.84 17.82
C LYS A 21 -7.15 -4.48 17.19
N TRP A 22 -6.96 -3.46 18.02
CA TRP A 22 -6.55 -2.12 17.58
C TRP A 22 -5.14 -2.11 16.97
N GLY A 23 -4.18 -2.82 17.56
CA GLY A 23 -2.82 -2.93 17.00
C GLY A 23 -2.81 -3.54 15.60
N ARG A 24 -3.64 -4.56 15.34
CA ARG A 24 -3.80 -5.15 13.99
C ARG A 24 -4.45 -4.17 13.02
N ASN A 25 -5.42 -3.38 13.49
CA ASN A 25 -6.09 -2.36 12.67
C ASN A 25 -5.13 -1.24 12.25
N VAL A 26 -4.27 -0.77 13.15
CA VAL A 26 -3.24 0.23 12.85
C VAL A 26 -2.26 -0.32 11.80
N TYR A 27 -1.79 -1.56 11.96
CA TYR A 27 -0.89 -2.18 10.98
C TYR A 27 -1.52 -2.27 9.58
N ASP A 28 -2.75 -2.78 9.49
CA ASP A 28 -3.46 -2.89 8.21
C ASP A 28 -3.72 -1.49 7.60
N SER A 29 -3.99 -0.47 8.41
CA SER A 29 -4.18 0.91 7.96
C SER A 29 -2.90 1.52 7.38
N ILE A 30 -1.75 1.30 8.03
CA ILE A 30 -0.44 1.71 7.50
C ILE A 30 -0.15 1.02 6.17
N ALA A 31 -0.45 -0.27 6.04
CA ALA A 31 -0.24 -1.01 4.80
C ALA A 31 -1.13 -0.48 3.65
N LYS A 32 -2.42 -0.18 3.91
CA LYS A 32 -3.32 0.45 2.93
C LYS A 32 -2.79 1.80 2.46
N PHE A 33 -2.37 2.64 3.41
CA PHE A 33 -1.81 3.96 3.13
C PHE A 33 -0.54 3.85 2.29
N LEU A 34 0.40 2.98 2.64
CA LEU A 34 1.62 2.76 1.87
C LEU A 34 1.33 2.25 0.46
N GLN A 35 0.35 1.36 0.30
CA GLN A 35 -0.06 0.86 -1.02
C GLN A 35 -0.53 2.01 -1.91
N PHE A 36 -1.37 2.88 -1.37
CA PHE A 36 -1.88 4.05 -2.06
C PHE A 36 -0.76 5.03 -2.41
N GLN A 37 -0.04 5.52 -1.40
CA GLN A 37 1.03 6.52 -1.50
C GLN A 37 2.12 6.13 -2.51
N LEU A 38 2.60 4.89 -2.44
CA LEU A 38 3.66 4.42 -3.33
C LEU A 38 3.16 4.30 -4.77
N THR A 39 1.90 3.91 -4.99
CA THR A 39 1.31 3.86 -6.34
C THR A 39 1.24 5.25 -6.95
N VAL A 40 0.76 6.25 -6.19
CA VAL A 40 0.67 7.65 -6.66
C VAL A 40 2.05 8.18 -7.01
N ASN A 41 3.04 7.97 -6.13
CA ASN A 41 4.41 8.43 -6.35
C ASN A 41 5.07 7.80 -7.59
N ILE A 42 4.87 6.49 -7.81
CA ILE A 42 5.40 5.81 -9.01
C ILE A 42 4.83 6.45 -10.27
N VAL A 43 3.51 6.70 -10.32
CA VAL A 43 2.85 7.28 -11.50
C VAL A 43 3.24 8.75 -11.68
N ALA A 44 3.31 9.53 -10.62
CA ALA A 44 3.69 10.94 -10.67
C ALA A 44 5.12 11.12 -11.20
N ILE A 45 6.09 10.37 -10.64
CA ILE A 45 7.49 10.46 -11.05
C ILE A 45 7.67 9.94 -12.48
N SER A 46 7.10 8.79 -12.82
CA SER A 46 7.22 8.24 -14.18
C SER A 46 6.60 9.16 -15.23
N THR A 47 5.44 9.74 -14.94
CA THR A 47 4.79 10.71 -15.83
C THR A 47 5.64 11.97 -16.01
N ALA A 48 6.19 12.52 -14.93
CA ALA A 48 7.04 13.72 -15.00
C ALA A 48 8.31 13.46 -15.82
N VAL A 49 8.96 12.30 -15.62
CA VAL A 49 10.15 11.91 -16.36
C VAL A 49 9.84 11.71 -17.85
N ILE A 50 8.79 10.97 -18.19
CA ILE A 50 8.43 10.70 -19.59
C ILE A 50 7.98 12.00 -20.28
N GLY A 51 7.21 12.85 -19.60
CA GLY A 51 6.82 14.16 -20.11
C GLY A 51 8.03 15.04 -20.41
N ALA A 52 8.96 15.17 -19.46
CA ALA A 52 10.18 15.96 -19.64
C ALA A 52 11.07 15.45 -20.78
N VAL A 53 11.19 14.13 -20.95
CA VAL A 53 12.04 13.53 -22.00
C VAL A 53 11.41 13.67 -23.39
N VAL A 54 10.09 13.51 -23.52
CA VAL A 54 9.43 13.44 -24.84
C VAL A 54 8.89 14.79 -25.29
N LEU A 55 8.34 15.60 -24.37
CA LEU A 55 7.68 16.87 -24.69
C LEU A 55 8.53 18.10 -24.32
N GLU A 56 9.69 17.91 -23.68
CA GLU A 56 10.49 18.97 -23.05
C GLU A 56 9.73 19.83 -22.03
N GLU A 57 8.55 19.37 -21.62
CA GLU A 57 7.68 20.01 -20.63
C GLU A 57 6.98 18.94 -19.80
N SER A 58 6.76 19.22 -18.52
CA SER A 58 6.03 18.30 -17.65
C SER A 58 4.52 18.40 -17.93
N SER A 59 3.86 17.25 -18.05
CA SER A 59 2.40 17.20 -18.25
C SER A 59 1.61 17.71 -17.03
N LEU A 60 2.24 17.73 -15.86
CA LEU A 60 1.71 18.28 -14.62
C LEU A 60 2.67 19.34 -14.09
N THR A 61 2.12 20.48 -13.66
CA THR A 61 2.95 21.55 -13.09
C THR A 61 3.46 21.16 -11.70
N ALA A 62 4.57 21.76 -11.26
CA ALA A 62 5.14 21.51 -9.92
C ALA A 62 4.12 21.78 -8.80
N ILE A 63 3.28 22.82 -8.95
CA ILE A 63 2.24 23.17 -7.97
C ILE A 63 1.10 22.14 -7.97
N GLN A 64 0.70 21.62 -9.13
CA GLN A 64 -0.30 20.55 -9.24
C GLN A 64 0.21 19.24 -8.61
N LEU A 65 1.48 18.90 -8.82
CA LEU A 65 2.11 17.74 -8.17
C LEU A 65 2.22 17.93 -6.66
N LEU A 66 2.57 19.14 -6.20
CA LEU A 66 2.59 19.47 -4.77
C LEU A 66 1.19 19.33 -4.16
N TRP A 67 0.14 19.78 -4.84
CA TRP A 67 -1.23 19.63 -4.40
C TRP A 67 -1.60 18.16 -4.21
N VAL A 68 -1.32 17.31 -5.21
CA VAL A 68 -1.59 15.88 -5.11
C VAL A 68 -0.81 15.28 -3.93
N ASN A 69 0.50 15.53 -3.85
CA ASN A 69 1.34 14.95 -2.79
C ASN A 69 1.05 15.52 -1.38
N LEU A 70 0.59 16.76 -1.25
CA LEU A 70 0.36 17.35 0.07
C LEU A 70 -1.03 16.99 0.58
N ILE A 71 -2.04 17.08 -0.29
CA ILE A 71 -3.44 17.09 0.14
C ILE A 71 -4.09 15.74 -0.08
N MET A 72 -3.83 15.06 -1.21
CA MET A 72 -4.34 13.71 -1.39
C MET A 72 -3.71 12.75 -0.39
N ASP A 73 -2.40 12.87 -0.14
CA ASP A 73 -1.70 11.99 0.80
C ASP A 73 -2.14 12.22 2.25
N THR A 74 -2.26 13.47 2.68
CA THR A 74 -2.68 13.78 4.06
C THR A 74 -4.12 13.32 4.30
N PHE A 75 -5.06 13.66 3.41
CA PHE A 75 -6.46 13.28 3.59
C PHE A 75 -6.70 11.79 3.37
N ALA A 76 -6.05 11.15 2.39
CA ALA A 76 -6.15 9.70 2.20
C ALA A 76 -5.55 8.94 3.38
N SER A 77 -4.43 9.42 3.96
CA SER A 77 -3.87 8.80 5.18
C SER A 77 -4.87 8.82 6.33
N LEU A 78 -5.56 9.95 6.53
CA LEU A 78 -6.57 10.12 7.56
C LEU A 78 -7.81 9.26 7.28
N ALA A 79 -8.26 9.22 6.03
CA ALA A 79 -9.40 8.42 5.59
C ALA A 79 -9.13 6.92 5.79
N LEU A 80 -7.95 6.44 5.42
CA LEU A 80 -7.56 5.03 5.55
C LEU A 80 -7.21 4.63 6.99
N ALA A 81 -6.76 5.56 7.83
CA ALA A 81 -6.46 5.32 9.25
C ALA A 81 -7.70 5.22 10.15
N THR A 82 -8.83 5.75 9.69
CA THR A 82 -10.08 5.81 10.49
C THR A 82 -11.00 4.61 10.31
N ASP A 83 -10.54 3.56 9.61
CA ASP A 83 -11.29 2.30 9.51
C ASP A 83 -11.44 1.64 10.89
N THR A 84 -12.66 1.23 11.23
CA THR A 84 -12.96 0.61 12.53
C THR A 84 -12.50 -0.85 12.60
N PRO A 85 -11.97 -1.31 13.74
CA PRO A 85 -11.47 -2.67 13.90
C PRO A 85 -12.59 -3.71 13.79
N THR A 86 -12.47 -4.65 12.86
CA THR A 86 -13.47 -5.72 12.62
C THR A 86 -13.11 -7.00 13.37
N GLU A 87 -14.08 -7.80 13.82
CA GLU A 87 -13.80 -9.09 14.51
C GLU A 87 -13.15 -10.14 13.62
N ALA A 88 -13.39 -10.07 12.30
CA ALA A 88 -12.74 -10.91 11.31
C ALA A 88 -11.20 -10.80 11.36
N MET A 89 -10.67 -9.69 11.87
CA MET A 89 -9.23 -9.50 12.04
C MET A 89 -8.65 -10.53 13.03
N LEU A 90 -9.36 -10.84 14.11
CA LEU A 90 -8.89 -11.78 15.14
C LEU A 90 -8.83 -13.23 14.64
N LYS A 91 -9.64 -13.60 13.63
CA LYS A 91 -9.65 -14.95 13.04
C LYS A 91 -8.40 -15.26 12.19
N ARG A 92 -7.62 -14.23 11.82
CA ARG A 92 -6.42 -14.38 10.98
C ARG A 92 -5.19 -14.69 11.85
N LYS A 93 -4.27 -15.52 11.34
CA LYS A 93 -2.98 -15.80 12.00
C LYS A 93 -2.19 -14.49 12.25
N PRO A 94 -1.40 -14.39 13.34
CA PRO A 94 -0.54 -13.23 13.59
C PRO A 94 0.46 -12.99 12.46
N TYR A 95 0.82 -11.73 12.22
CA TYR A 95 1.85 -11.37 11.26
C TYR A 95 3.24 -11.81 11.77
N PRO A 96 4.04 -12.54 10.98
CA PRO A 96 5.41 -12.87 11.36
C PRO A 96 6.27 -11.59 11.38
N ARG A 97 7.17 -11.48 12.37
CA ARG A 97 8.11 -10.34 12.46
C ARG A 97 9.07 -10.21 11.27
N THR A 98 9.28 -11.30 10.54
CA THR A 98 10.18 -11.36 9.37
C THR A 98 9.47 -11.06 8.06
N LYS A 99 8.14 -10.83 8.08
CA LYS A 99 7.39 -10.58 6.85
C LYS A 99 7.61 -9.13 6.39
N PRO A 100 7.89 -8.89 5.09
CA PRO A 100 7.98 -7.54 4.57
C PRO A 100 6.65 -6.80 4.75
N LEU A 101 6.72 -5.49 4.99
CA LEU A 101 5.56 -4.62 5.17
C LEU A 101 4.71 -4.56 3.87
N ILE A 102 5.40 -4.54 2.72
CA ILE A 102 4.78 -4.65 1.40
C ILE A 102 4.70 -6.14 1.06
N SER A 103 3.47 -6.66 1.02
CA SER A 103 3.24 -8.05 0.60
C SER A 103 3.27 -8.19 -0.92
N GLU A 104 3.55 -9.39 -1.43
CA GLU A 104 3.53 -9.66 -2.87
C GLU A 104 2.18 -9.32 -3.53
N ARG A 105 1.07 -9.55 -2.81
CA ARG A 105 -0.29 -9.18 -3.24
C ARG A 105 -0.45 -7.66 -3.37
N MET A 106 0.08 -6.92 -2.40
CA MET A 106 0.09 -5.46 -2.42
C MET A 106 0.94 -4.94 -3.59
N MET A 107 2.12 -5.53 -3.83
CA MET A 107 2.99 -5.19 -4.96
C MET A 107 2.30 -5.40 -6.31
N LYS A 108 1.57 -6.52 -6.49
CA LYS A 108 0.74 -6.78 -7.68
C LYS A 108 -0.23 -5.62 -7.94
N HIS A 109 -0.96 -5.20 -6.92
CA HIS A 109 -1.92 -4.11 -7.03
C HIS A 109 -1.25 -2.78 -7.35
N MET A 110 -0.14 -2.47 -6.67
CA MET A 110 0.64 -1.24 -6.91
C MET A 110 1.15 -1.18 -8.35
N VAL A 111 1.85 -2.22 -8.81
CA VAL A 111 2.42 -2.26 -10.15
C VAL A 111 1.32 -2.27 -11.22
N GLY A 112 0.29 -3.10 -11.05
CA GLY A 112 -0.82 -3.19 -11.99
C GLY A 112 -1.57 -1.86 -12.15
N GLN A 113 -1.87 -1.18 -11.04
CA GLN A 113 -2.49 0.15 -11.11
C GLN A 113 -1.55 1.19 -11.70
N SER A 114 -0.28 1.20 -11.30
CA SER A 114 0.67 2.19 -11.81
C SER A 114 0.85 2.09 -13.34
N ILE A 115 0.91 0.88 -13.91
CA ILE A 115 0.99 0.67 -15.35
C ILE A 115 -0.28 1.17 -16.05
N PHE A 116 -1.45 0.85 -15.50
CA PHE A 116 -2.73 1.32 -16.05
C PHE A 116 -2.84 2.84 -16.03
N GLN A 117 -2.58 3.48 -14.88
CA GLN A 117 -2.66 4.94 -14.74
C GLN A 117 -1.64 5.63 -15.65
N LEU A 118 -0.42 5.10 -15.73
CA LEU A 118 0.60 5.62 -16.63
C LEU A 118 0.16 5.53 -18.09
N ALA A 119 -0.39 4.40 -18.52
CA ALA A 119 -0.91 4.24 -19.88
C ALA A 119 -2.03 5.24 -20.20
N VAL A 120 -2.96 5.46 -19.26
CA VAL A 120 -4.05 6.44 -19.41
C VAL A 120 -3.51 7.86 -19.52
N ILE A 121 -2.63 8.27 -18.61
CA ILE A 121 -2.08 9.64 -18.59
C ILE A 121 -1.21 9.91 -19.82
N LEU A 122 -0.38 8.95 -20.24
CA LEU A 122 0.41 9.09 -21.46
C LEU A 122 -0.48 9.15 -22.70
N THR A 123 -1.53 8.33 -22.76
CA THR A 123 -2.51 8.37 -23.87
C THR A 123 -3.21 9.72 -23.93
N MET A 124 -3.65 10.27 -22.80
CA MET A 124 -4.23 11.61 -22.76
C MET A 124 -3.21 12.68 -23.14
N THR A 125 -1.94 12.51 -22.75
CA THR A 125 -0.87 13.46 -23.06
C THR A 125 -0.55 13.51 -24.55
N PHE A 126 -0.50 12.37 -25.25
CA PHE A 126 -0.11 12.32 -26.67
C PHE A 126 -1.25 12.31 -27.67
N ALA A 127 -2.41 11.76 -27.30
CA ALA A 127 -3.55 11.57 -28.19
C ALA A 127 -4.85 12.23 -27.68
N GLY A 128 -4.82 12.87 -26.50
CA GLY A 128 -6.02 13.49 -25.92
C GLY A 128 -6.59 14.63 -26.77
N ASP A 129 -5.74 15.37 -27.47
CA ASP A 129 -6.15 16.42 -28.40
C ASP A 129 -7.05 15.87 -29.53
N LYS A 130 -6.63 14.76 -30.15
CA LYS A 130 -7.37 14.09 -31.23
C LYS A 130 -8.60 13.32 -30.74
N ILE A 131 -8.49 12.67 -29.58
CA ILE A 131 -9.56 11.83 -29.03
C ILE A 131 -10.73 12.71 -28.54
N PHE A 132 -10.43 13.85 -27.92
CA PHE A 132 -11.46 14.71 -27.34
C PHE A 132 -11.82 15.92 -28.22
N GLY A 133 -11.13 16.12 -29.34
CA GLY A 133 -11.37 17.24 -30.26
C GLY A 133 -11.08 18.60 -29.62
N ILE A 134 -10.05 18.66 -28.76
CA ILE A 134 -9.68 19.86 -28.00
C ILE A 134 -8.32 20.36 -28.50
N GLU A 135 -8.12 21.68 -28.45
CA GLU A 135 -6.86 22.31 -28.82
C GLU A 135 -5.68 21.71 -28.02
N SER A 136 -4.63 21.32 -28.75
CA SER A 136 -3.46 20.66 -28.17
C SER A 136 -2.77 21.61 -27.20
N GLY A 137 -2.60 21.14 -25.96
CA GLY A 137 -1.87 21.87 -24.94
C GLY A 137 -0.36 21.85 -25.14
N ARG A 138 0.17 21.09 -26.10
CA ARG A 138 1.61 20.81 -26.22
C ARG A 138 2.40 22.00 -26.76
N LYS A 139 3.62 22.20 -26.26
CA LYS A 139 4.55 23.29 -26.62
C LYS A 139 4.71 23.50 -28.12
N TYR A 140 4.79 22.42 -28.91
CA TYR A 140 5.02 22.48 -30.35
C TYR A 140 3.75 22.68 -31.19
N ASP A 141 2.57 22.38 -30.64
CA ASP A 141 1.29 22.48 -31.36
C ASP A 141 0.55 23.79 -31.04
N ARG A 142 0.98 24.53 -30.02
CA ARG A 142 0.35 25.79 -29.62
C ARG A 142 0.65 26.92 -30.62
N PRO A 143 -0.29 27.85 -30.82
CA PRO A 143 -0.03 29.09 -31.54
C PRO A 143 1.16 29.83 -30.91
N ALA A 144 2.08 30.33 -31.75
CA ALA A 144 3.25 31.07 -31.30
C ALA A 144 2.81 32.30 -30.47
N GLY A 145 3.17 32.31 -29.18
CA GLY A 145 2.78 33.36 -28.22
C GLY A 145 1.66 33.00 -27.25
N ALA A 146 1.05 31.81 -27.36
CA ALA A 146 0.04 31.34 -26.40
C ALA A 146 0.68 30.84 -25.08
N THR A 147 1.02 31.79 -24.21
CA THR A 147 1.43 31.54 -22.82
C THR A 147 0.21 31.57 -21.90
N GLY A 148 -0.33 30.38 -21.60
CA GLY A 148 -1.46 30.26 -20.70
C GLY A 148 -1.80 28.83 -20.31
N PRO A 149 -2.66 28.66 -19.29
CA PRO A 149 -3.20 27.37 -18.92
C PRO A 149 -4.08 26.83 -20.05
N THR A 150 -3.97 25.54 -20.36
CA THR A 150 -4.74 24.90 -21.43
C THR A 150 -5.75 23.93 -20.88
N VAL A 151 -6.87 23.79 -21.61
CA VAL A 151 -7.92 22.82 -21.27
C VAL A 151 -7.37 21.40 -21.31
N HIS A 152 -6.48 21.10 -22.27
CA HIS A 152 -5.84 19.79 -22.40
C HIS A 152 -5.03 19.40 -21.15
N TYR A 153 -4.14 20.27 -20.64
CA TYR A 153 -3.40 19.97 -19.40
C TYR A 153 -4.28 19.97 -18.16
N THR A 154 -5.33 20.80 -18.14
CA THR A 154 -6.27 20.80 -17.01
C THR A 154 -7.07 19.49 -16.96
N MET A 155 -7.45 18.92 -18.12
CA MET A 155 -8.07 17.60 -18.18
C MET A 155 -7.11 16.49 -17.73
N ILE A 156 -5.82 16.55 -18.11
CA ILE A 156 -4.81 15.58 -17.64
C ILE A 156 -4.69 15.63 -16.12
N PHE A 157 -4.57 16.83 -15.55
CA PHE A 157 -4.55 17.04 -14.10
C PHE A 157 -5.81 16.51 -13.42
N ASN A 158 -7.00 16.85 -13.94
CA ASN A 158 -8.26 16.43 -13.34
C ASN A 158 -8.44 14.89 -13.40
N THR A 159 -8.14 14.27 -14.54
CA THR A 159 -8.16 12.81 -14.68
C THR A 159 -7.16 12.15 -13.73
N PHE A 160 -5.96 12.71 -13.57
CA PHE A 160 -4.97 12.20 -12.64
C PHE A 160 -5.49 12.18 -11.20
N VAL A 161 -6.13 13.25 -10.74
CA VAL A 161 -6.74 13.29 -9.40
C VAL A 161 -7.85 12.26 -9.26
N PHE A 162 -8.75 12.12 -10.24
CA PHE A 162 -9.79 11.10 -10.18
C PHE A 162 -9.24 9.68 -10.17
N LEU A 163 -8.19 9.39 -10.97
CA LEU A 163 -7.50 8.10 -10.90
C LEU A 163 -7.00 7.81 -9.48
N GLN A 164 -6.52 8.82 -8.75
CA GLN A 164 -6.13 8.63 -7.36
C GLN A 164 -7.31 8.45 -6.41
N LEU A 165 -8.39 9.24 -6.52
CA LEU A 165 -9.58 9.05 -5.68
C LEU A 165 -10.18 7.65 -5.82
N PHE A 166 -10.27 7.12 -7.03
CA PHE A 166 -10.76 5.77 -7.26
C PHE A 166 -9.75 4.69 -6.87
N ASN A 167 -8.45 4.95 -7.00
CA ASN A 167 -7.41 4.06 -6.50
C ASN A 167 -7.38 4.00 -4.95
N GLU A 168 -7.70 5.10 -4.26
CA GLU A 168 -7.84 5.14 -2.81
C GLU A 168 -8.91 4.14 -2.33
N ILE A 169 -10.05 4.10 -3.04
CA ILE A 169 -11.13 3.13 -2.80
C ILE A 169 -10.59 1.70 -2.97
N ASN A 170 -9.85 1.42 -4.04
CA ASN A 170 -9.22 0.11 -4.26
C ASN A 170 -8.20 -0.26 -3.18
N ALA A 171 -7.40 0.70 -2.70
CA ALA A 171 -6.35 0.51 -1.71
C ALA A 171 -6.90 0.22 -0.30
N ARG A 172 -8.18 0.57 -0.03
CA ARG A 172 -8.84 0.27 1.25
C ARG A 172 -8.91 -1.23 1.57
N ARG A 173 -8.90 -2.11 0.56
CA ARG A 173 -8.93 -3.57 0.74
C ARG A 173 -7.64 -4.21 0.22
N ILE A 174 -6.75 -4.60 1.14
CA ILE A 174 -5.41 -5.15 0.83
C ILE A 174 -5.37 -6.69 0.74
N HIS A 175 -6.41 -7.40 1.17
CA HIS A 175 -6.42 -8.87 1.27
C HIS A 175 -7.15 -9.58 0.12
N ASP A 176 -7.20 -8.98 -1.07
CA ASP A 176 -7.95 -9.48 -2.25
C ASP A 176 -9.45 -9.71 -1.99
N GLU A 177 -10.06 -8.90 -1.13
CA GLU A 177 -11.51 -8.96 -0.88
C GLU A 177 -12.26 -8.40 -2.10
N LEU A 178 -13.26 -9.12 -2.64
CA LEU A 178 -13.93 -8.71 -3.89
C LEU A 178 -14.78 -7.44 -3.72
N ASN A 179 -15.38 -7.23 -2.56
CA ASN A 179 -16.25 -6.09 -2.30
C ASN A 179 -15.45 -4.86 -1.83
N VAL A 180 -15.05 -3.99 -2.77
CA VAL A 180 -14.38 -2.71 -2.44
C VAL A 180 -15.34 -1.75 -1.71
N PHE A 181 -16.62 -1.79 -2.07
CA PHE A 181 -17.63 -0.85 -1.59
C PHE A 181 -18.21 -1.20 -0.21
N GLU A 182 -17.93 -2.40 0.29
CA GLU A 182 -18.48 -2.87 1.56
C GLU A 182 -17.97 -2.00 2.71
N GLY A 183 -18.91 -1.39 3.45
CA GLY A 183 -18.61 -0.54 4.59
C GLY A 183 -18.06 0.86 4.24
N ILE A 184 -18.15 1.33 2.99
CA ILE A 184 -17.85 2.74 2.64
C ILE A 184 -18.86 3.68 3.29
N LEU A 185 -20.15 3.40 3.11
CA LEU A 185 -21.23 4.26 3.62
C LEU A 185 -21.39 4.19 5.14
N THR A 186 -20.86 3.15 5.77
CA THR A 186 -20.89 2.98 7.24
C THR A 186 -19.83 3.82 7.94
N ASN A 187 -18.70 4.10 7.27
CA ASN A 187 -17.65 4.94 7.83
C ASN A 187 -17.89 6.41 7.44
N HIS A 188 -18.60 7.15 8.30
CA HIS A 188 -18.92 8.56 8.07
C HIS A 188 -17.68 9.46 7.97
N ILE A 189 -16.57 9.10 8.65
CA ILE A 189 -15.32 9.87 8.59
C ILE A 189 -14.68 9.72 7.21
N TYR A 190 -14.60 8.48 6.71
CA TYR A 190 -14.14 8.21 5.35
C TYR A 190 -14.99 8.96 4.33
N LEU A 191 -16.32 8.86 4.42
CA LEU A 191 -17.23 9.56 3.51
C LEU A 191 -17.05 11.08 3.56
N GLY A 192 -16.92 11.66 4.76
CA GLY A 192 -16.69 13.09 4.93
C GLY A 192 -15.39 13.56 4.28
N ILE A 193 -14.31 12.80 4.42
CA ILE A 193 -13.02 13.11 3.79
C ILE A 193 -13.08 12.95 2.27
N SER A 194 -13.71 11.89 1.76
CA SER A 194 -13.88 11.69 0.32
C SER A 194 -14.70 12.82 -0.34
N VAL A 195 -15.78 13.27 0.33
CA VAL A 195 -16.57 14.43 -0.14
C VAL A 195 -15.74 15.71 -0.09
N LEU A 196 -14.96 15.92 0.97
CA LEU A 196 -14.08 17.08 1.09
C LEU A 196 -13.04 17.13 -0.04
N GLN A 197 -12.39 16.01 -0.36
CA GLN A 197 -11.43 15.92 -1.47
C GLN A 197 -12.10 16.28 -2.81
N LEU A 198 -13.31 15.76 -3.07
CA LEU A 198 -14.07 16.08 -4.29
C LEU A 198 -14.42 17.57 -4.38
N VAL A 199 -14.90 18.17 -3.29
CA VAL A 199 -15.24 19.60 -3.25
C VAL A 199 -13.99 20.46 -3.48
N LEU A 200 -12.88 20.14 -2.82
CA LEU A 200 -11.61 20.85 -3.02
C LEU A 200 -11.12 20.73 -4.48
N GLN A 201 -11.25 19.56 -5.09
CA GLN A 201 -10.88 19.36 -6.48
C GLN A 201 -11.74 20.21 -7.44
N VAL A 202 -13.06 20.27 -7.22
CA VAL A 202 -13.97 21.12 -8.01
C VAL A 202 -13.61 22.60 -7.85
N LEU A 203 -13.31 23.05 -6.62
CA LEU A 203 -12.93 24.44 -6.37
C LEU A 203 -11.63 24.81 -7.10
N ILE A 204 -10.62 23.94 -7.11
CA ILE A 204 -9.35 24.20 -7.78
C ILE A 204 -9.49 24.22 -9.29
N VAL A 205 -10.23 23.28 -9.87
CA VAL A 205 -10.38 23.23 -11.32
C VAL A 205 -11.22 24.40 -11.83
N GLN A 206 -12.24 24.82 -11.06
CA GLN A 206 -13.14 25.89 -11.50
C GLN A 206 -12.63 27.30 -11.19
N PHE A 207 -11.92 27.49 -10.06
CA PHE A 207 -11.50 28.81 -9.58
C PHE A 207 -9.98 28.96 -9.41
N GLY A 208 -9.20 27.88 -9.55
CA GLY A 208 -7.75 27.86 -9.32
C GLY A 208 -6.90 28.32 -10.52
N SER A 209 -7.44 29.12 -11.44
CA SER A 209 -6.76 29.49 -12.68
C SER A 209 -5.46 30.25 -12.48
N LEU A 210 -5.38 31.10 -11.44
CA LEU A 210 -4.22 31.93 -11.16
C LEU A 210 -3.05 31.14 -10.55
N VAL A 211 -3.34 30.17 -9.68
CA VAL A 211 -2.32 29.47 -8.86
C VAL A 211 -1.95 28.11 -9.44
N PHE A 212 -2.95 27.37 -9.94
CA PHE A 212 -2.76 26.01 -10.43
C PHE A 212 -2.63 25.93 -11.95
N SER A 213 -2.69 27.08 -12.65
CA SER A 213 -2.71 27.14 -14.10
C SER A 213 -3.77 26.20 -14.69
N CYS A 214 -4.97 26.21 -14.10
CA CYS A 214 -6.11 25.42 -14.52
C CYS A 214 -7.10 26.30 -15.32
N THR A 215 -7.68 25.75 -16.36
CA THR A 215 -8.83 26.38 -17.06
C THR A 215 -10.13 25.73 -16.60
N PRO A 216 -11.23 26.47 -16.46
CA PRO A 216 -12.50 25.88 -16.06
C PRO A 216 -12.96 24.85 -17.09
N LEU A 217 -13.26 23.63 -16.62
CA LEU A 217 -13.74 22.53 -17.46
C LEU A 217 -15.25 22.61 -17.67
N THR A 218 -15.71 22.23 -18.86
CA THR A 218 -17.15 22.05 -19.15
C THR A 218 -17.66 20.76 -18.50
N GLY A 219 -18.96 20.67 -18.20
CA GLY A 219 -19.58 19.48 -17.59
C GLY A 219 -19.33 18.17 -18.35
N SER A 220 -19.24 18.21 -19.69
CA SER A 220 -18.88 17.06 -20.52
C SER A 220 -17.44 16.59 -20.29
N GLN A 221 -16.50 17.52 -20.19
CA GLN A 221 -15.08 17.23 -19.92
C GLN A 221 -14.90 16.65 -18.52
N TRP A 222 -15.63 17.19 -17.53
CA TRP A 222 -15.69 16.61 -16.18
C TRP A 222 -16.19 15.16 -16.21
N ALA A 223 -17.29 14.89 -16.90
CA ALA A 223 -17.84 13.55 -17.00
C ALA A 223 -16.84 12.56 -17.62
N ILE A 224 -16.09 12.99 -18.64
CA ILE A 224 -15.03 12.18 -19.26
C ILE A 224 -13.91 11.89 -18.26
N CYS A 225 -13.38 12.91 -17.55
CA CYS A 225 -12.34 12.72 -16.54
C CYS A 225 -12.77 11.73 -15.44
N VAL A 226 -14.00 11.90 -14.94
CA VAL A 226 -14.59 11.00 -13.93
C VAL A 226 -14.75 9.58 -14.48
N ALA A 227 -15.26 9.43 -15.70
CA ALA A 227 -15.46 8.14 -16.33
C ALA A 227 -14.13 7.39 -16.50
N ILE A 228 -13.09 8.06 -16.99
CA ILE A 228 -11.74 7.48 -17.13
C ILE A 228 -11.19 7.09 -15.76
N GLY A 229 -11.32 7.96 -14.75
CA GLY A 229 -10.94 7.66 -13.38
C GLY A 229 -11.65 6.41 -12.84
N ALA A 230 -12.95 6.29 -13.10
CA ALA A 230 -13.78 5.20 -12.62
C ALA A 230 -13.36 3.83 -13.21
N VAL A 231 -12.71 3.80 -14.39
CA VAL A 231 -12.12 2.58 -14.96
C VAL A 231 -11.03 1.97 -14.08
N SER A 232 -10.41 2.76 -13.20
CA SER A 232 -9.45 2.21 -12.24
C SER A 232 -10.09 1.22 -11.25
N LEU A 233 -11.38 1.33 -10.94
CA LEU A 233 -12.12 0.39 -10.08
C LEU A 233 -12.22 -1.02 -10.67
N PRO A 234 -12.76 -1.24 -11.89
CA PRO A 234 -12.80 -2.56 -12.50
C PRO A 234 -11.39 -3.10 -12.78
N VAL A 235 -10.40 -2.25 -13.09
CA VAL A 235 -9.00 -2.71 -13.20
C VAL A 235 -8.50 -3.28 -11.87
N GLY A 236 -8.81 -2.62 -10.74
CA GLY A 236 -8.53 -3.14 -9.41
C GLY A 236 -9.19 -4.51 -9.17
N LEU A 237 -10.45 -4.67 -9.58
CA LEU A 237 -11.17 -5.95 -9.50
C LEU A 237 -10.52 -7.05 -10.35
N VAL A 238 -10.13 -6.73 -11.59
CA VAL A 238 -9.43 -7.65 -12.50
C VAL A 238 -8.10 -8.09 -11.90
N LEU A 239 -7.33 -7.16 -11.33
CA LEU A 239 -6.07 -7.47 -10.64
C LEU A 239 -6.28 -8.39 -9.44
N ARG A 240 -7.44 -8.34 -8.75
CA ARG A 240 -7.78 -9.29 -7.67
C ARG A 240 -8.03 -10.70 -8.22
N CYS A 241 -8.69 -10.80 -9.37
CA CYS A 241 -8.97 -12.09 -10.03
C CYS A 241 -7.71 -12.77 -10.58
N ILE A 242 -6.72 -11.99 -11.01
CA ILE A 242 -5.46 -12.53 -11.54
C ILE A 242 -4.58 -13.05 -10.39
N ARG A 243 -4.28 -14.35 -10.41
CA ARG A 243 -3.20 -14.95 -9.62
C ARG A 243 -1.91 -14.80 -10.42
N LEU A 244 -0.99 -13.96 -9.95
CA LEU A 244 0.31 -13.83 -10.61
C LEU A 244 1.10 -15.15 -10.49
N PRO A 245 1.76 -15.59 -11.57
CA PRO A 245 2.77 -16.64 -11.47
C PRO A 245 3.97 -16.16 -10.65
N ALA A 246 4.59 -17.06 -9.90
CA ALA A 246 5.67 -16.79 -8.95
C ALA A 246 6.93 -16.13 -9.55
N SER A 247 7.02 -16.01 -10.87
CA SER A 247 8.14 -15.42 -11.61
C SER A 247 8.11 -13.89 -11.71
N PHE A 248 6.94 -13.24 -11.54
CA PHE A 248 6.83 -11.77 -11.62
C PHE A 248 7.06 -11.06 -10.28
N THR A 249 7.44 -11.83 -9.26
CA THR A 249 7.62 -11.36 -7.89
C THR A 249 8.95 -10.62 -7.77
N MET A 250 8.94 -9.31 -8.06
CA MET A 250 10.10 -8.42 -7.91
C MET A 250 10.62 -8.40 -6.45
N CYS A 251 9.74 -8.68 -5.49
CA CYS A 251 10.12 -9.10 -4.15
C CYS A 251 9.93 -10.62 -4.06
N GLN A 252 10.89 -11.39 -4.55
CA GLN A 252 10.97 -12.79 -4.16
C GLN A 252 11.00 -12.78 -2.62
N GLU A 253 9.94 -13.28 -1.98
CA GLU A 253 10.05 -13.75 -0.61
C GLU A 253 11.36 -14.52 -0.58
N THR A 254 12.34 -14.03 0.18
CA THR A 254 13.37 -14.92 0.70
C THR A 254 12.53 -15.89 1.50
N THR A 255 12.17 -16.99 0.84
CA THR A 255 11.51 -18.13 1.43
C THR A 255 12.20 -18.28 2.76
N VAL A 256 11.38 -18.20 3.81
CA VAL A 256 11.75 -18.49 5.20
C VAL A 256 12.97 -19.36 5.11
N VAL A 257 14.16 -18.85 5.47
CA VAL A 257 15.37 -19.66 5.49
C VAL A 257 14.91 -20.89 6.22
N GLU A 258 14.67 -21.97 5.46
CA GLU A 258 14.40 -23.27 6.02
C GLU A 258 15.58 -23.36 6.96
N LYS A 259 15.33 -23.53 8.26
CA LYS A 259 16.42 -23.72 9.22
C LYS A 259 17.06 -25.04 8.80
N VAL A 260 17.86 -25.01 7.75
CA VAL A 260 18.90 -25.96 7.41
C VAL A 260 19.81 -25.76 8.57
N ALA A 261 19.51 -26.52 9.65
CA ALA A 261 20.28 -26.48 10.85
C ALA A 261 21.72 -26.67 10.40
N SER A 262 22.50 -25.59 10.55
CA SER A 262 23.85 -25.54 10.02
C SER A 262 24.55 -26.85 10.38
N PRO A 263 25.35 -27.44 9.49
CA PRO A 263 26.11 -28.65 9.84
C PRO A 263 26.85 -28.50 11.18
N ARG A 264 27.21 -27.26 11.55
CA ARG A 264 27.73 -26.88 12.87
C ARG A 264 26.71 -27.06 14.01
N THR A 265 25.47 -26.61 13.86
CA THR A 265 24.40 -26.78 14.87
C THR A 265 24.04 -28.26 15.07
N LYS A 266 23.95 -29.05 13.99
CA LYS A 266 23.75 -30.53 14.08
C LYS A 266 24.95 -31.22 14.75
N ALA A 267 26.18 -30.77 14.46
CA ALA A 267 27.38 -31.29 15.11
C ALA A 267 27.45 -30.95 16.61
N LEU A 268 27.08 -29.73 17.00
CA LEU A 268 27.01 -29.29 18.38
C LEU A 268 25.97 -30.10 19.18
N TRP A 269 24.77 -30.31 18.62
CA TRP A 269 23.73 -31.12 19.24
C TRP A 269 24.18 -32.58 19.45
N ARG A 270 24.84 -33.18 18.45
CA ARG A 270 25.43 -34.53 18.59
C ARG A 270 26.52 -34.60 19.65
N ARG A 271 27.37 -33.57 19.77
CA ARG A 271 28.40 -33.50 20.82
C ARG A 271 27.79 -33.36 22.21
N SER A 272 26.74 -32.56 22.36
CA SER A 272 26.03 -32.41 23.63
C SER A 272 25.32 -33.69 24.05
N LEU A 273 24.66 -34.39 23.12
CA LEU A 273 24.05 -35.70 23.39
C LEU A 273 25.08 -36.76 23.80
N LYS A 274 26.23 -36.83 23.12
CA LYS A 274 27.32 -37.74 23.51
C LYS A 274 27.84 -37.44 24.92
N ARG A 275 27.96 -36.16 25.30
CA ARG A 275 28.37 -35.77 26.66
C ARG A 275 27.38 -36.26 27.72
N LEU A 276 26.08 -36.09 27.48
CA LEU A 276 25.04 -36.58 28.38
C LEU A 276 25.06 -38.11 28.52
N GLN A 277 25.25 -38.85 27.41
CA GLN A 277 25.35 -40.30 27.47
C GLN A 277 26.57 -40.79 28.27
N VAL A 278 27.71 -40.11 28.14
CA VAL A 278 28.91 -40.41 28.94
C VAL A 278 28.65 -40.13 30.42
N GLN A 279 28.03 -39.00 30.76
CA GLN A 279 27.70 -38.68 32.15
C GLN A 279 26.74 -39.72 32.77
N ILE A 280 25.71 -40.15 32.05
CA ILE A 280 24.79 -41.19 32.51
C ILE A 280 25.52 -42.52 32.73
N ARG A 281 26.46 -42.88 31.84
CA ARG A 281 27.25 -44.12 31.98
C ARG A 281 28.17 -44.06 33.20
N VAL A 282 28.82 -42.92 33.44
CA VAL A 282 29.66 -42.71 34.62
C VAL A 282 28.83 -42.79 35.90
N ILE A 283 27.67 -42.13 35.96
CA ILE A 283 26.76 -42.21 37.11
C ILE A 283 26.34 -43.66 37.38
N LYS A 284 25.96 -44.41 36.34
CA LYS A 284 25.62 -45.83 36.48
C LYS A 284 26.80 -46.66 37.01
N ALA A 285 28.02 -46.42 36.51
CA ALA A 285 29.23 -47.11 36.99
C ALA A 285 29.56 -46.80 38.46
N PHE A 286 29.37 -45.55 38.89
CA PHE A 286 29.50 -45.18 40.31
C PHE A 286 28.42 -45.86 41.16
N GLN A 287 27.18 -45.96 40.68
CA GLN A 287 26.11 -46.65 41.39
C GLN A 287 26.38 -48.15 41.53
N THR A 288 26.87 -48.83 40.50
CA THR A 288 27.27 -50.24 40.60
C THR A 288 28.48 -50.43 41.51
N SER A 289 29.48 -49.53 41.47
CA SER A 289 30.63 -49.60 42.38
C SER A 289 30.20 -49.42 43.83
N LEU A 290 29.34 -48.42 44.12
CA LEU A 290 28.77 -48.20 45.46
C LEU A 290 27.94 -49.41 45.93
N ALA A 291 27.16 -50.03 45.04
CA ALA A 291 26.41 -51.24 45.35
C ALA A 291 27.34 -52.42 45.68
N SER A 292 28.42 -52.63 44.93
CA SER A 292 29.42 -53.66 45.21
C SER A 292 30.18 -53.41 46.50
N THR A 293 30.55 -52.16 46.82
CA THR A 293 31.20 -51.83 48.10
C THR A 293 30.25 -52.05 49.29
N LYS A 294 28.95 -51.77 49.11
CA LYS A 294 27.93 -52.03 50.14
C LYS A 294 27.69 -53.52 50.37
N ALA A 295 27.84 -54.35 49.34
CA ALA A 295 27.73 -55.81 49.43
C ALA A 295 28.95 -56.49 50.08
N LEU A 296 30.12 -55.82 50.11
CA LEU A 296 31.33 -56.31 50.79
C LEU A 296 31.41 -55.91 52.27
N LEU A 297 30.53 -55.01 52.73
CA LEU A 297 30.46 -54.51 54.11
C LEU A 297 29.32 -55.17 54.93
N HIS A 298 28.70 -56.22 54.39
CA HIS A 298 27.66 -57.02 55.05
C HIS A 298 28.03 -58.50 55.08
#